data_AF-A0A7K2QM89-F1
#
_entry.id   AF-A0A7K2QM89-F1
#
_cell.length_a   1.000
_cell.length_b   1.000
_cell.length_c   1.000
_cell.angle_alpha   90.00
_cell.angle_beta   90.00
_cell.angle_gamma   90.00
#
_symmetry.space_group_name_H-M   'P 1'
#
loop_
_entity.id
_entity.type
_entity.pdbx_description
1 polymer ?
#
loop_
_entity_poly.entity_id
_entity_poly.type
_entity_poly.pdbx_seq_one_letter_code
_entity_poly.pdbx_strand_id
1 'polypeptide(L)'
;MLDTSPLTAAVERFADRLRAMPQSRLQQGAAARALELARELSARAQALEAQSGDAGAAPAREMPDAGVFVVGDQVAVAGLDLAQALRAVA
;
A
#
# COMPACT_ATOMS: atom_id res chain seq x y z
N MET A 1 14.66 13.61 -8.79
CA MET A 1 13.93 12.32 -8.70
C MET A 1 14.37 11.61 -7.43
N LEU A 2 13.47 11.57 -6.45
CA LEU A 2 13.69 10.92 -5.17
C LEU A 2 13.93 9.41 -5.35
N ASP A 3 15.03 8.89 -4.80
CA ASP A 3 15.25 7.45 -4.76
C ASP A 3 14.27 6.80 -3.78
N THR A 4 13.41 5.96 -4.33
CA THR A 4 12.34 5.24 -3.62
C THR A 4 12.55 3.73 -3.65
N SER A 5 13.66 3.25 -4.22
CA SER A 5 14.02 1.82 -4.21
C SER A 5 14.07 1.23 -2.80
N PRO A 6 14.55 1.92 -1.74
CA PRO A 6 14.47 1.40 -0.37
C PRO A 6 13.05 1.14 0.11
N LEU A 7 12.09 2.03 -0.23
CA LEU A 7 10.68 1.88 0.12
C LEU A 7 10.06 0.70 -0.62
N THR A 8 10.23 0.64 -1.95
CA THR A 8 9.71 -0.45 -2.78
C THR A 8 10.20 -1.80 -2.27
N ALA A 9 11.51 -1.93 -2.03
CA ALA A 9 12.08 -3.19 -1.56
C ALA A 9 11.59 -3.58 -0.14
N ALA A 10 11.34 -2.61 0.74
CA ALA A 10 10.80 -2.88 2.07
C ALA A 10 9.36 -3.38 2.02
N VAL A 11 8.52 -2.73 1.18
CA VAL A 11 7.13 -3.12 0.98
C VAL A 11 7.02 -4.51 0.35
N GLU A 12 7.81 -4.79 -0.69
CA GLU A 12 7.82 -6.12 -1.34
C GLU A 12 8.19 -7.23 -0.36
N ARG A 13 9.29 -7.06 0.40
CA ARG A 13 9.69 -8.05 1.42
C ARG A 13 8.61 -8.26 2.48
N PHE A 14 7.89 -7.21 2.86
CA PHE A 14 6.82 -7.35 3.84
C PHE A 14 5.58 -8.03 3.24
N ALA A 15 5.21 -7.70 2.00
CA ALA A 15 4.16 -8.37 1.25
C ALA A 15 4.45 -9.87 1.07
N ASP A 16 5.68 -10.24 0.74
CA ASP A 16 6.08 -11.65 0.59
C ASP A 16 5.97 -12.42 1.91
N ARG A 17 6.28 -11.78 3.04
CA ARG A 17 6.07 -12.37 4.36
C ARG A 17 4.59 -12.59 4.67
N LEU A 18 3.70 -11.72 4.21
CA LEU A 18 2.25 -11.90 4.35
C LEU A 18 1.75 -13.03 3.45
N ARG A 19 2.21 -13.10 2.19
CA ARG A 19 1.85 -14.16 1.22
C ARG A 19 2.28 -15.55 1.68
N ALA A 20 3.43 -15.65 2.35
CA ALA A 20 3.93 -16.90 2.91
C ALA A 20 3.35 -17.25 4.29
N MET A 21 2.50 -16.40 4.87
CA MET A 21 2.01 -16.58 6.23
C MET A 21 0.93 -17.67 6.33
N PRO A 22 0.95 -18.56 7.35
CA PRO A 22 -0.14 -19.49 7.59
C PRO A 22 -1.47 -18.76 7.81
N GLN A 23 -2.55 -19.30 7.25
CA GLN A 23 -3.90 -18.75 7.38
C GLN A 23 -4.30 -18.47 8.83
N SER A 24 -3.96 -19.37 9.76
CA SER A 24 -4.27 -19.19 11.18
C SER A 24 -3.67 -17.90 11.76
N ARG A 25 -2.44 -17.55 11.37
CA ARG A 25 -1.80 -16.29 11.79
C ARG A 25 -2.41 -15.07 11.10
N LEU A 26 -2.76 -15.19 9.82
CA LEU A 26 -3.49 -14.14 9.09
C LEU A 26 -4.81 -13.82 9.79
N GLN A 27 -5.57 -14.85 10.18
CA GLN A 27 -6.84 -14.74 10.88
C GLN A 27 -6.70 -14.29 12.34
N GLN A 28 -5.57 -14.51 12.99
CA GLN A 28 -5.26 -13.99 14.34
C GLN A 28 -4.94 -12.48 14.36
N GLY A 29 -5.13 -11.78 13.24
CA GLY A 29 -5.07 -10.32 13.16
C GLY A 29 -3.96 -9.76 12.28
N ALA A 30 -3.05 -10.60 11.76
CA ALA A 30 -2.02 -10.12 10.84
C ALA A 30 -2.64 -9.56 9.54
N ALA A 31 -3.73 -10.16 9.03
CA ALA A 31 -4.44 -9.65 7.87
C ALA A 31 -5.11 -8.29 8.14
N ALA A 32 -5.78 -8.14 9.28
CA ALA A 32 -6.43 -6.88 9.66
C ALA A 32 -5.41 -5.73 9.76
N ARG A 33 -4.27 -5.97 10.42
CA ARG A 33 -3.17 -4.98 10.52
C ARG A 33 -2.54 -4.66 9.18
N ALA A 34 -2.38 -5.65 8.30
CA ALA A 34 -1.87 -5.43 6.96
C ALA A 34 -2.84 -4.60 6.10
N LEU A 35 -4.15 -4.81 6.22
CA LEU A 35 -5.16 -4.00 5.55
C LEU A 35 -5.17 -2.55 6.08
N GLU A 36 -5.04 -2.34 7.39
CA GLU A 36 -4.85 -1.00 7.98
C GLU A 36 -3.65 -0.29 7.35
N LEU A 37 -2.50 -0.97 7.24
CA LEU A 37 -1.31 -0.43 6.60
C LEU A 37 -1.55 -0.12 5.12
N ALA A 38 -2.18 -1.01 4.36
CA ALA A 38 -2.47 -0.79 2.95
C ALA A 38 -3.37 0.45 2.73
N ARG A 39 -4.37 0.65 3.60
CA ARG A 39 -5.23 1.84 3.59
C ARG A 39 -4.45 3.11 3.89
N GLU A 40 -3.56 3.09 4.88
CA GLU A 40 -2.72 4.23 5.20
C GLU A 40 -1.77 4.60 4.04
N LEU A 41 -1.11 3.61 3.45
CA LEU A 41 -0.22 3.81 2.30
C LEU A 41 -0.99 4.41 1.11
N SER A 42 -2.18 3.87 0.81
CA SER A 42 -3.03 4.35 -0.27
C SER A 42 -3.52 5.78 -0.02
N ALA A 43 -3.92 6.12 1.21
CA ALA A 43 -4.33 7.48 1.56
C ALA A 43 -3.18 8.49 1.40
N ARG A 44 -1.96 8.11 1.80
CA ARG A 44 -0.76 8.94 1.60
C ARG A 44 -0.42 9.13 0.12
N ALA A 45 -0.51 8.06 -0.68
CA ALA A 45 -0.30 8.15 -2.12
C ALA A 45 -1.29 9.13 -2.76
N GLN A 46 -2.59 8.98 -2.47
CA GLN A 46 -3.64 9.86 -2.99
C GLN A 46 -3.45 11.33 -2.57
N ALA A 47 -3.00 11.58 -1.33
CA ALA A 47 -2.71 12.94 -0.89
C ALA A 47 -1.56 13.58 -1.67
N LEU A 48 -0.56 12.82 -2.11
CA LEU A 48 0.53 13.30 -2.95
C LEU A 48 0.10 13.48 -4.41
N GLU A 49 -0.69 12.55 -4.96
CA GLU A 49 -1.26 12.66 -6.30
C GLU A 49 -2.18 13.91 -6.44
N ALA A 50 -2.90 14.25 -5.37
CA ALA A 50 -3.70 15.49 -5.33
C ALA A 50 -2.83 16.75 -5.36
N GLN A 51 -1.60 16.70 -4.83
CA GLN A 51 -0.66 17.83 -4.85
C GLN A 51 0.04 17.97 -6.20
N SER A 52 0.37 16.85 -6.87
CA SER A 52 1.01 16.89 -8.21
C SER A 52 0.05 17.33 -9.32
N GLY A 53 -1.26 17.28 -9.07
CA GLY A 53 -2.29 17.62 -10.06
C GLY A 53 -2.70 16.46 -10.97
N ASP A 54 -2.11 15.27 -10.80
CA ASP A 54 -2.41 14.07 -11.60
C ASP A 54 -3.79 13.46 -11.26
N ALA A 55 -4.28 13.63 -10.04
CA ALA A 55 -5.52 12.97 -9.58
C ALA A 55 -6.83 13.68 -10.00
N GLY A 56 -6.78 14.95 -10.42
CA GLY A 56 -7.99 15.77 -10.60
C GLY A 56 -8.87 15.85 -9.34
N ALA A 57 -10.13 16.27 -9.48
CA ALA A 57 -11.09 16.37 -8.36
C ALA A 57 -11.75 15.02 -8.00
N ALA A 58 -11.04 13.91 -8.16
CA ALA A 58 -11.57 12.58 -7.86
C ALA A 58 -11.77 12.40 -6.34
N PRO A 59 -12.86 11.75 -5.89
CA PRO A 59 -13.07 11.46 -4.48
C PRO A 59 -12.00 10.50 -3.96
N ALA A 60 -11.68 10.61 -2.66
CA ALA A 60 -10.77 9.69 -2.00
C ALA A 60 -11.28 8.24 -2.11
N ARG A 61 -10.40 7.36 -2.57
CA ARG A 61 -10.64 5.93 -2.76
C ARG A 61 -10.26 5.19 -1.50
N GLU A 62 -11.14 4.34 -0.98
CA GLU A 62 -10.82 3.45 0.13
C GLU A 62 -10.35 2.09 -0.39
N MET A 63 -9.22 1.59 0.11
CA MET A 63 -8.78 0.22 -0.16
C MET A 63 -9.79 -0.77 0.46
N PRO A 64 -10.46 -1.62 -0.34
CA PRO A 64 -11.49 -2.52 0.18
C PRO A 64 -10.87 -3.63 1.05
N ASP A 65 -11.66 -4.24 1.93
CA ASP A 65 -11.30 -5.57 2.44
C ASP A 65 -11.59 -6.59 1.34
N ALA A 66 -10.55 -7.13 0.72
CA ALA A 66 -10.66 -8.10 -0.35
C ALA A 66 -10.36 -9.54 0.12
N GLY A 67 -10.22 -9.74 1.44
CA GLY A 67 -10.01 -11.04 2.07
C GLY A 67 -8.58 -11.27 2.56
N VAL A 68 -8.45 -12.19 3.52
CA VAL A 68 -7.21 -12.40 4.30
C VAL A 68 -5.99 -12.82 3.49
N PHE A 69 -6.18 -13.41 2.30
CA PHE A 69 -5.08 -13.91 1.47
C PHE A 69 -4.51 -12.86 0.51
N VAL A 70 -5.24 -11.77 0.25
CA VAL A 70 -4.81 -10.73 -0.70
C VAL A 70 -4.18 -9.53 -0.01
N VAL A 71 -4.16 -9.48 1.33
CA VAL A 71 -3.59 -8.38 2.10
C VAL A 71 -2.11 -8.11 1.79
N GLY A 72 -1.35 -9.14 1.39
CA GLY A 72 0.01 -8.96 0.90
C GLY A 72 0.06 -8.16 -0.42
N ASP A 73 -0.84 -8.46 -1.35
CA ASP A 73 -0.95 -7.76 -2.63
C ASP A 73 -1.44 -6.31 -2.44
N GLN A 74 -2.39 -6.10 -1.53
CA GLN A 74 -2.88 -4.76 -1.21
C GLN A 74 -1.79 -3.86 -0.63
N VAL A 75 -0.93 -4.40 0.25
CA VAL A 75 0.22 -3.67 0.77
C VAL A 75 1.24 -3.38 -0.33
N ALA A 76 1.49 -4.35 -1.22
CA ALA A 76 2.40 -4.16 -2.36
C ALA A 76 1.93 -3.05 -3.29
N VAL A 77 0.66 -3.10 -3.74
CA VAL A 77 0.07 -2.08 -4.61
C VAL A 77 0.12 -0.70 -3.95
N ALA A 78 -0.40 -0.56 -2.73
CA ALA A 78 -0.46 0.72 -2.05
C ALA A 78 0.94 1.34 -1.78
N GLY A 79 1.94 0.49 -1.50
CA GLY A 79 3.30 0.96 -1.31
C GLY A 79 4.00 1.36 -2.62
N LEU A 80 3.71 0.67 -3.73
CA LEU A 80 4.19 1.05 -5.07
C LEU A 80 3.56 2.36 -5.54
N ASP A 81 2.25 2.54 -5.32
CA ASP A 81 1.54 3.78 -5.59
C ASP A 81 2.18 4.94 -4.82
N LEU A 82 2.44 4.75 -3.52
CA LEU A 82 3.11 5.76 -2.69
C LEU A 82 4.52 6.09 -3.21
N ALA A 83 5.30 5.08 -3.58
CA ALA A 83 6.63 5.27 -4.15
C ALA A 83 6.57 6.08 -5.46
N GLN A 84 5.58 5.82 -6.31
CA GLN A 84 5.37 6.57 -7.54
C GLN A 84 4.96 8.02 -7.26
N ALA A 85 4.00 8.24 -6.35
CA ALA A 85 3.53 9.57 -6.01
C ALA A 85 4.65 10.42 -5.38
N LEU A 86 5.50 9.83 -4.53
CA LEU A 86 6.69 10.46 -3.97
C LEU A 86 7.69 10.90 -5.04
N ARG A 87 7.87 10.12 -6.11
CA ARG A 87 8.73 10.50 -7.24
C ARG A 87 8.15 11.63 -8.08
N ALA A 88 6.82 11.72 -8.16
CA ALA A 88 6.12 12.73 -8.95
C ALA A 88 6.14 14.12 -8.29
N VAL A 89 6.14 14.19 -6.96
CA VAL A 89 6.17 15.46 -6.21
C VAL A 89 7.58 15.99 -5.88
N ALA A 90 8.64 15.23 -6.20
CA ALA A 90 10.03 15.51 -5.79
C ALA A 90 10.97 15.85 -6.94
#